data_AF-A0AAD4V0U7-F1
#
_entry.id   AF-A0AAD4V0U7-F1
#
_cell.length_a   1.000
_cell.length_b   1.000
_cell.length_c   1.000
_cell.angle_alpha   90.00
_cell.angle_beta   90.00
_cell.angle_gamma   90.00
#
_symmetry.space_group_name_H-M   'P 1'
#
loop_
_entity.id
_entity.type
_entity.pdbx_description
1 polymer ?
#
loop_
_entity_poly.entity_id
_entity_poly.type
_entity_poly.pdbx_seq_one_letter_code
_entity_poly.pdbx_strand_id
1 'polypeptide(L)' 'MSEISTTSSGTSRYCIDWTKIIRQTSWTDLNPVRRFDACDKNWNSIRGMYFFEWVKMKLVQEENKWSLVCLEDLE' A
#
# COMPACT_ATOMS: atom_id res chain seq x y z
N MET A 1 19.44 -3.44 16.28
CA MET A 1 18.00 -3.63 16.53
C MET A 1 17.36 -2.27 16.62
N SER A 2 16.59 -1.89 15.61
CA SER A 2 15.59 -0.83 15.72
C SER A 2 14.36 -1.34 15.01
N GLU A 3 13.45 -1.92 15.79
CA GLU A 3 12.10 -2.24 15.35
C GLU A 3 11.42 -0.92 15.02
N ILE A 4 11.25 -0.64 13.73
CA ILE A 4 10.38 0.44 13.28
C ILE A 4 8.96 -0.11 13.36
N SER A 5 8.39 -0.01 14.56
CA SER A 5 6.95 -0.10 14.79
C SER A 5 6.28 1.02 14.03
N THR A 6 5.78 0.72 12.83
CA THR A 6 5.00 1.66 12.03
C THR A 6 3.55 1.52 12.49
N THR A 7 3.24 2.18 13.60
CA THR A 7 1.88 2.44 14.05
C THR A 7 1.16 3.32 13.03
N SER A 8 -0.05 2.95 12.64
CA SER A 8 -1.00 3.79 11.90
C SER A 8 -1.14 5.17 12.55
N SER A 9 -0.57 6.18 11.88
CA SER A 9 -0.74 7.59 12.22
C SER A 9 -0.42 8.43 10.98
N GLY A 10 -1.48 8.75 10.23
CA GLY A 10 -1.75 10.00 9.50
C GLY A 10 -0.63 10.84 8.85
N THR A 11 0.55 10.29 8.56
CA THR A 11 1.63 11.03 7.89
C THR A 11 1.44 10.89 6.38
N SER A 12 1.06 12.01 5.74
CA SER A 12 1.00 12.06 4.28
C SER A 12 2.40 11.80 3.74
N ARG A 13 2.56 10.68 3.03
CA ARG A 13 3.80 10.37 2.30
C ARG A 13 3.75 11.03 0.93
N TYR A 14 4.89 11.51 0.46
CA TYR A 14 5.03 12.19 -0.82
C TYR A 14 6.13 11.54 -1.64
N CYS A 15 5.95 11.58 -2.96
CA CYS A 15 6.98 11.23 -3.92
C CYS A 15 8.03 12.33 -4.03
N ILE A 16 9.13 12.05 -4.74
CA ILE A 16 10.25 12.98 -4.94
C ILE A 16 9.79 14.26 -5.66
N ASP A 17 8.79 14.16 -6.51
CA ASP A 17 8.14 15.28 -7.21
C ASP A 17 7.08 15.99 -6.36
N TRP A 18 7.05 15.74 -5.05
CA TRP A 18 6.08 16.28 -4.08
C TRP A 18 4.62 15.89 -4.36
N THR A 19 4.37 14.95 -5.28
CA THR A 19 3.02 14.38 -5.44
C THR A 19 2.69 13.49 -4.25
N LYS A 20 1.42 13.45 -3.88
CA LYS A 20 0.97 12.64 -2.74
C LYS A 20 1.06 11.16 -3.11
N ILE A 21 1.55 10.33 -2.20
CA ILE A 21 1.43 8.88 -2.32
C ILE A 21 0.00 8.51 -1.89
N ILE A 22 -0.72 7.86 -2.80
CA ILE A 22 -2.09 7.40 -2.60
C ILE A 22 -2.15 5.88 -2.58
N ARG A 23 -3.06 5.35 -1.77
CA ARG A 23 -3.39 3.94 -1.76
C ARG A 23 -4.38 3.61 -2.87
N GLN A 24 -4.08 2.59 -3.63
CA GLN A 24 -4.91 2.10 -4.73
C GLN A 24 -5.14 0.60 -4.58
N THR A 25 -6.30 0.14 -5.06
CA THR A 25 -6.61 -1.28 -5.16
C THR A 25 -6.21 -1.79 -6.54
N SER A 26 -5.54 -2.93 -6.59
CA SER A 26 -5.18 -3.61 -7.82
C SER A 26 -6.42 -3.95 -8.62
N TRP A 27 -6.43 -3.48 -9.86
CA TRP A 27 -7.43 -3.77 -10.89
C TRP A 27 -7.20 -5.09 -11.65
N THR A 28 -6.08 -5.78 -11.42
CA THR A 28 -5.75 -7.02 -12.15
C THR A 28 -6.41 -8.23 -11.51
N ASP A 29 -6.89 -9.14 -12.34
CA ASP A 29 -7.41 -10.46 -12.00
C ASP A 29 -6.42 -11.36 -11.24
N LEU A 30 -5.11 -11.13 -11.38
CA LEU A 30 -4.07 -11.89 -10.69
C LEU A 30 -3.94 -11.58 -9.18
N ASN A 31 -4.45 -10.44 -8.72
CA ASN A 31 -4.36 -10.02 -7.31
C ASN A 31 -5.60 -9.19 -6.91
N PRO A 32 -6.81 -9.74 -7.00
CA PRO A 32 -8.02 -9.00 -6.65
C PRO A 32 -7.92 -8.62 -5.17
N VAL A 33 -8.35 -7.40 -4.82
CA VAL A 33 -8.33 -6.83 -3.45
C VAL A 33 -6.93 -6.43 -2.94
N ARG A 34 -5.84 -6.75 -3.65
CA ARG A 34 -4.50 -6.35 -3.22
C ARG A 34 -4.30 -4.84 -3.35
N ARG A 35 -3.85 -4.20 -2.27
CA ARG A 35 -3.60 -2.75 -2.24
C ARG A 35 -2.13 -2.44 -2.45
N PHE A 36 -1.86 -1.31 -3.09
CA PHE A 36 -0.53 -0.77 -3.28
C PHE A 36 -0.54 0.74 -3.08
N ASP A 37 0.61 1.27 -2.69
CA ASP A 37 0.86 2.69 -2.56
C ASP A 37 1.66 3.16 -3.78
N ALA A 38 1.20 4.22 -4.43
CA ALA A 38 1.85 4.81 -5.59
C ALA A 38 1.67 6.33 -5.60
N CYS A 39 2.53 7.06 -6.33
CA CYS A 39 2.31 8.48 -6.57
C CYS A 39 0.94 8.69 -7.21
N ASP A 40 0.23 9.72 -6.78
CA ASP A 40 -0.98 10.17 -7.45
C ASP A 40 -0.67 10.47 -8.92
N LYS A 41 -1.56 10.06 -9.82
CA LYS A 41 -1.38 10.16 -11.26
C LYS A 41 -1.51 11.62 -11.68
N ASN A 42 -0.50 12.42 -11.40
CA ASN A 42 -0.30 13.61 -12.18
C ASN A 42 0.29 13.14 -13.51
N TRP A 43 -0.46 13.26 -14.61
CA TRP A 43 0.04 12.99 -15.97
C TRP A 43 1.33 13.80 -16.28
N ASN A 44 1.55 14.86 -15.50
CA ASN A 44 2.75 15.69 -15.51
C ASN A 44 3.90 15.19 -14.62
N SER A 45 3.75 14.06 -13.92
CA SER A 45 4.82 13.46 -13.14
C SER A 45 5.98 13.15 -14.10
N ILE A 46 7.13 13.72 -13.77
CA ILE A 46 8.32 13.69 -14.61
C ILE A 46 8.69 12.22 -14.87
N ARG A 47 8.80 11.84 -16.16
CA ARG A 47 9.22 10.49 -16.57
C ARG A 47 10.45 10.06 -15.76
N GLY A 48 10.30 9.00 -14.95
CA GLY A 48 11.38 8.45 -14.13
C GLY A 48 11.19 8.56 -12.62
N MET A 49 10.18 9.29 -12.12
CA MET A 49 9.88 9.37 -10.68
C MET A 49 8.68 8.49 -10.30
N TYR A 50 8.87 7.18 -10.35
CA TYR A 50 7.83 6.21 -10.01
C TYR A 50 8.04 5.68 -8.58
N PHE A 51 7.12 5.98 -7.67
CA PHE A 51 6.99 5.26 -6.40
C PHE A 51 5.96 4.14 -6.54
N PHE A 52 6.30 2.96 -6.05
CA PHE A 52 5.40 1.82 -5.97
C PHE A 52 5.79 0.92 -4.80
N GLU A 53 4.83 0.59 -3.93
CA GLU A 53 5.03 -0.33 -2.82
C GLU A 53 3.76 -1.17 -2.61
N TRP A 54 3.88 -2.49 -2.48
CA TRP A 54 2.75 -3.33 -2.09
C TRP A 54 2.43 -3.15 -0.61
N VAL A 55 1.16 -2.98 -0.27
CA VAL A 55 0.72 -2.98 1.12
C VAL A 55 0.97 -4.38 1.70
N LYS A 56 1.53 -4.42 2.91
CA LYS A 56 1.80 -5.68 3.60
C LYS A 56 0.49 -6.39 3.91
N MET A 57 0.45 -7.68 3.60
CA MET A 57 -0.70 -8.54 3.85
C MET A 57 -0.38 -9.53 4.96
N LYS A 58 -1.42 -9.91 5.69
CA LYS A 58 -1.38 -11.00 6.66
C LYS A 58 -2.28 -12.12 6.17
N LEU A 59 -1.78 -13.34 6.23
CA LEU A 59 -2.61 -14.52 6.11
C LEU A 59 -3.27 -14.76 7.48
N VAL A 60 -4.59 -14.72 7.52
CA VAL A 60 -5.39 -14.93 8.73
C VAL A 60 -6.18 -16.21 8.57
N GLN A 61 -6.27 -16.99 9.65
CA GLN A 61 -7.05 -18.22 9.71
C GLN A 61 -8.23 -18.02 10.66
N GLU A 62 -9.45 -18.18 10.15
CA GLU A 62 -10.68 -18.17 10.94
C GLU A 62 -11.49 -19.41 10.57
N GLU A 63 -11.90 -20.19 11.57
CA GLU A 63 -12.78 -21.36 11.39
C GLU A 63 -12.35 -22.31 10.24
N ASN A 64 -11.05 -22.61 10.16
CA ASN A 64 -10.42 -23.42 9.09
C ASN A 64 -10.41 -22.81 7.68
N LYS A 65 -10.73 -21.53 7.53
CA LYS A 65 -10.62 -20.78 6.28
C LYS A 65 -9.42 -19.83 6.34
N TRP A 66 -8.63 -19.82 5.27
CA TRP A 66 -7.53 -18.88 5.11
C TRP A 66 -7.99 -17.67 4.28
N SER A 67 -7.74 -16.46 4.80
CA SER A 67 -7.98 -15.20 4.11
C SER A 67 -6.72 -14.34 4.09
N LEU A 68 -6.53 -13.60 3.00
CA LEU A 68 -5.53 -12.53 2.94
C LEU A 68 -6.21 -11.22 3.29
N VAL A 69 -5.70 -10.56 4.33
CA VAL A 69 -6.17 -9.25 4.78
C VAL A 69 -5.02 -8.26 4.76
N CYS A 70 -5.30 -6.98 4.53
CA CYS A 70 -4.26 -5.95 4.66
C CYS A 70 -3.92 -5.78 6.14
N LEU A 71 -2.62 -5.73 6.48
CA LEU A 71 -2.19 -5.62 7.88
C LEU A 71 -2.75 -4.39 8.59
N GLU A 72 -2.94 -3.31 7.86
CA GLU A 72 -3.54 -2.06 8.33
C GLU A 72 -5.04 -2.14 8.63
N ASP A 73 -5.75 -3.12 8.09
CA ASP A 73 -7.18 -3.31 8.37
C ASP A 73 -7.39 -4.07 9.71
N LEU A 74 -6.29 -4.48 10.38
CA LEU A 74 -6.30 -5.24 11.62
C LEU A 74 -5.95 -4.41 12.87
N GLU A 75 -5.69 -3.11 12.72
CA GLU A 75 -5.54 -2.13 13.81
C GLU A 75 -6.89 -1.47 14.14
#